data_AF-A0A1E1J7U6-F1
#
_entry.id   AF-A0A1E1J7U6-F1
#
_cell.length_a   1.000
_cell.length_b   1.000
_cell.length_c   1.000
_cell.angle_alpha   90.00
_cell.angle_beta   90.00
_cell.angle_gamma   90.00
#
_symmetry.space_group_name_H-M   'P 1'
#
loop_
_entity.id
_entity.type
_entity.pdbx_description
1 polymer ?
#
loop_
_entity_poly.entity_id
_entity_poly.type
_entity_poly.pdbx_seq_one_letter_code
_entity_poly.pdbx_strand_id
1 'polypeptide(L)'
;MVFIVVKGTSYPDEFTVERALTDVLSSSEQSSRGTADLSSPPSVYMSSSRDTIVPAIAHILNKRHHVRLMLMSAQELVTLWPQQQRRFDDTANTEARENHELDEVVGRYQALIDELNRRLKDTKAPVSANEFDNAELELRTFATALYPSLCTHANGSEAAVEQLYAKYEDPDLDEDTRLVVYHCRVLLDSEWKANERVKEDEAALWFCGKPMEATLAKYCGRNEKCKVIVKVAPRKGPAPSCEPRMRYEDQRALYHAMCQRRETYKQLDDSELRDRVVRQSRGAEHLLLGATAAASSLSTGTPIPPSSASGTSNAAALRTDGLRPIFSRKEERELPIS
;
A
#
# COMPACT_ATOMS: atom_id res chain seq x y z
N MET A 1 14.22 11.23 7.00
CA MET A 1 12.98 10.59 7.48
C MET A 1 12.66 9.40 6.58
N VAL A 2 12.61 8.19 7.11
CA VAL A 2 12.35 6.97 6.31
C VAL A 2 10.86 6.73 6.17
N PHE A 3 10.43 6.30 4.99
CA PHE A 3 9.07 5.83 4.74
C PHE A 3 9.00 4.32 4.88
N ILE A 4 8.25 3.84 5.87
CA ILE A 4 7.98 2.42 6.07
C ILE A 4 6.63 2.12 5.44
N VAL A 5 6.62 1.23 4.45
CA VAL A 5 5.40 0.70 3.84
C VAL A 5 5.09 -0.61 4.52
N VAL A 6 4.04 -0.61 5.32
CA VAL A 6 3.59 -1.77 6.06
C VAL A 6 2.60 -2.51 5.19
N LYS A 7 2.88 -3.78 4.91
CA LYS A 7 1.95 -4.73 4.28
C LYS A 7 1.45 -5.71 5.32
N GLY A 8 0.12 -5.83 5.44
CA GLY A 8 -0.51 -6.81 6.30
C GLY A 8 -0.17 -8.25 5.87
N THR A 9 -0.19 -9.14 6.85
CA THR A 9 0.13 -10.57 6.68
C THR A 9 -1.13 -11.41 6.59
N SER A 10 -2.06 -11.16 7.52
CA SER A 10 -3.39 -11.79 7.54
C SER A 10 -4.40 -11.07 6.63
N TYR A 11 -4.22 -9.77 6.43
CA TYR A 11 -5.13 -8.92 5.66
C TYR A 11 -4.38 -8.10 4.61
N PRO A 12 -4.98 -7.85 3.42
CA PRO A 12 -4.35 -7.09 2.34
C PRO A 12 -4.40 -5.58 2.64
N ASP A 13 -3.87 -5.17 3.79
CA ASP A 13 -3.69 -3.77 4.14
C ASP A 13 -2.31 -3.28 3.75
N GLU A 14 -2.26 -2.10 3.15
CA GLU A 14 -1.02 -1.41 2.83
C GLU A 14 -1.12 0.04 3.30
N PHE A 15 -0.14 0.49 4.07
CA PHE A 15 -0.06 1.88 4.50
C PHE A 15 1.38 2.34 4.70
N THR A 16 1.58 3.65 4.62
CA THR A 16 2.89 4.25 4.81
C THR A 16 2.95 4.95 6.17
N VAL A 17 4.07 4.81 6.88
CA VAL A 17 4.36 5.55 8.13
C VAL A 17 5.71 6.23 7.98
N GLU A 18 5.81 7.46 8.47
CA GLU A 18 7.06 8.21 8.50
C GLU A 18 7.77 8.02 9.85
N ARG A 19 9.06 7.66 9.80
CA ARG A 19 9.88 7.32 10.98
C ARG A 19 11.30 7.87 10.88
N ALA A 20 11.93 8.10 12.02
CA ALA A 20 13.32 8.57 12.06
C ALA A 20 14.28 7.39 11.90
N LEU A 21 15.46 7.61 11.31
CA LEU A 21 16.48 6.55 11.16
C LEU A 21 16.98 6.01 12.52
N THR A 22 16.90 6.85 13.55
CA THR A 22 17.30 6.58 14.93
C THR A 22 16.30 5.71 15.68
N ASP A 23 15.12 5.47 15.11
CA ASP A 23 14.08 4.69 15.77
C ASP A 23 14.53 3.25 16.00
N VAL A 24 14.27 2.77 17.22
CA VAL A 24 14.64 1.44 17.70
C VAL A 24 13.53 0.43 17.34
N LEU A 25 13.92 -0.70 16.77
CA LEU A 25 13.04 -1.77 16.30
C LEU A 25 12.93 -2.92 17.30
N SER A 26 13.95 -3.13 18.10
CA SER A 26 13.92 -4.12 19.17
C SER A 26 14.79 -3.65 20.33
N SER A 27 14.30 -3.82 21.56
CA SER A 27 15.19 -3.88 22.70
C SER A 27 16.10 -5.08 22.48
N SER A 28 17.42 -4.88 22.53
CA SER A 28 18.34 -6.00 22.49
C SER A 28 18.00 -6.87 23.69
N GLU A 29 17.39 -8.03 23.47
CA GLU A 29 17.43 -9.09 24.45
C GLU A 29 18.92 -9.35 24.68
N GLN A 30 19.41 -8.94 25.84
CA GLN A 30 20.71 -9.35 26.33
C GLN A 30 20.68 -10.88 26.29
N SER A 31 21.28 -11.45 25.26
CA SER A 31 21.72 -12.82 25.25
C SER A 31 22.69 -12.93 26.41
N SER A 32 22.19 -13.32 27.57
CA SER A 32 22.98 -13.64 28.76
C SER A 32 23.76 -14.92 28.45
N ARG A 33 24.76 -14.81 27.59
CA ARG A 33 25.89 -15.72 27.53
C ARG A 33 27.00 -15.08 28.35
N GLY A 34 27.07 -15.45 29.63
CA GLY A 34 28.18 -15.05 30.49
C GLY A 34 27.96 -15.41 31.94
N THR A 35 28.55 -16.54 32.33
CA THR A 35 29.39 -16.68 33.53
C THR A 35 29.00 -15.89 34.78
N ALA A 36 28.63 -16.64 35.82
CA ALA A 36 28.49 -16.19 37.19
C ALA A 36 29.70 -15.40 37.66
N ASP A 37 29.52 -14.10 37.91
CA ASP A 37 30.31 -13.37 38.88
C ASP A 37 29.36 -12.61 39.81
N LEU A 38 29.37 -13.06 41.07
CA LEU A 38 28.63 -12.52 42.18
C LEU A 38 29.38 -11.29 42.71
N SER A 39 28.86 -10.09 42.46
CA SER A 39 28.87 -8.93 43.38
C SER A 39 28.72 -7.59 42.64
N SER A 40 27.49 -7.12 42.47
CA SER A 40 27.20 -5.70 42.25
C SER A 40 25.77 -5.38 42.69
N PRO A 41 25.51 -4.19 43.28
CA PRO A 41 24.23 -3.86 43.89
C PRO A 41 23.14 -3.64 42.83
N PRO A 42 21.85 -3.83 43.19
CA PRO A 42 20.74 -3.74 42.25
C PRO A 42 20.45 -2.28 41.92
N SER A 43 21.10 -1.76 40.89
CA SER A 43 20.71 -0.52 40.23
C SER A 43 19.41 -0.78 39.45
N VAL A 44 18.29 -0.51 40.11
CA VAL A 44 16.94 -0.47 39.53
C VAL A 44 16.86 0.70 38.55
N TYR A 45 17.38 0.51 37.34
CA TYR A 45 16.95 1.27 36.16
C TYR A 45 16.07 0.32 35.34
N MET A 46 14.79 0.29 35.68
CA MET A 46 13.74 -0.15 34.76
C MET A 46 13.68 0.88 33.62
N SER A 47 14.64 0.82 32.68
CA SER A 47 14.51 1.55 31.43
C SER A 47 13.26 1.00 30.74
N SER A 48 12.21 1.81 30.69
CA SER A 48 10.95 1.48 30.05
C SER A 48 11.21 0.93 28.66
N SER A 49 10.99 -0.36 28.45
CA SER A 49 11.06 -1.07 27.16
C SER A 49 10.05 -0.58 26.11
N ARG A 50 9.55 0.65 26.25
CA ARG A 50 8.48 1.25 25.45
C ARG A 50 8.97 2.07 24.26
N ASP A 51 10.28 2.26 24.08
CA ASP A 51 10.82 3.11 23.02
C ASP A 51 10.99 2.39 21.66
N THR A 52 10.34 1.23 21.49
CA THR A 52 10.33 0.56 20.18
C THR A 52 9.16 1.05 19.34
N ILE A 53 9.38 1.27 18.04
CA ILE A 53 8.31 1.71 17.12
C ILE A 53 7.37 0.57 16.69
N VAL A 54 7.72 -0.68 17.02
CA VAL A 54 7.00 -1.86 16.54
C VAL A 54 5.59 -1.98 17.13
N PRO A 55 5.37 -1.83 18.45
CA PRO A 55 4.02 -1.82 19.02
C PRO A 55 3.14 -0.75 18.39
N ALA A 56 3.66 0.47 18.18
CA ALA A 56 2.91 1.55 17.54
C ALA A 56 2.52 1.23 16.09
N ILE A 57 3.39 0.59 15.31
CA ILE A 57 3.05 0.18 13.93
C ILE A 57 2.04 -0.98 13.93
N ALA A 58 2.19 -1.94 14.84
CA ALA A 58 1.24 -3.03 15.00
C ALA A 58 -0.15 -2.51 15.43
N HIS A 59 -0.18 -1.53 16.33
CA HIS A 59 -1.39 -0.83 16.75
C HIS A 59 -2.12 -0.19 15.57
N ILE A 60 -1.41 0.59 14.75
CA ILE A 60 -1.97 1.21 13.54
C ILE A 60 -2.56 0.14 12.60
N LEU A 61 -1.84 -0.96 12.37
CA LEU A 61 -2.33 -2.05 11.52
C LEU A 61 -3.61 -2.67 12.09
N ASN A 62 -3.62 -2.97 13.40
CA ASN A 62 -4.78 -3.56 14.09
C ASN A 62 -5.99 -2.63 14.05
N LYS A 63 -5.79 -1.34 14.32
CA LYS A 63 -6.85 -0.32 14.31
C LYS A 63 -7.39 -0.07 12.91
N ARG A 64 -6.51 0.01 11.91
CA ARG A 64 -6.92 0.11 10.49
C ARG A 64 -7.80 -1.07 10.08
N HIS A 65 -7.41 -2.30 10.44
CA HIS A 65 -8.20 -3.51 10.17
C HIS A 65 -9.54 -3.48 10.91
N HIS A 66 -9.54 -3.11 12.19
CA HIS A 66 -10.77 -3.00 12.96
C HIS A 66 -11.74 -1.96 12.38
N VAL A 67 -11.27 -0.76 12.06
CA VAL A 67 -12.07 0.28 11.40
C VAL A 67 -12.61 -0.19 10.07
N ARG A 68 -11.83 -0.91 9.24
CA ARG A 68 -12.35 -1.49 7.99
C ARG A 68 -13.55 -2.40 8.25
N LEU A 69 -13.48 -3.26 9.26
CA LEU A 69 -14.59 -4.15 9.57
C LEU A 69 -15.80 -3.41 10.16
N MET A 70 -15.56 -2.38 10.97
CA MET A 70 -16.60 -1.46 11.45
C MET A 70 -17.31 -0.76 10.29
N LEU A 71 -16.57 -0.28 9.29
CA LEU A 71 -17.15 0.40 8.12
C LEU A 71 -18.11 -0.49 7.33
N MET A 72 -17.82 -1.79 7.21
CA MET A 72 -18.75 -2.73 6.58
C MET A 72 -20.08 -2.78 7.34
N SER A 73 -20.04 -2.79 8.68
CA SER A 73 -21.27 -2.80 9.49
C SER A 73 -21.96 -1.44 9.55
N ALA A 74 -21.19 -0.35 9.59
CA ALA A 74 -21.70 1.01 9.54
C ALA A 74 -22.49 1.28 8.25
N GLN A 75 -21.97 0.79 7.12
CA GLN A 75 -22.63 0.92 5.83
C GLN A 75 -23.98 0.19 5.81
N GLU A 76 -24.05 -1.03 6.37
CA GLU A 76 -25.32 -1.76 6.49
C GLU A 76 -26.31 -1.06 7.45
N LEU A 77 -25.84 -0.45 8.54
CA LEU A 77 -26.74 0.33 9.41
C LEU A 77 -27.36 1.54 8.70
N VAL A 78 -26.60 2.18 7.81
CA VAL A 78 -27.12 3.30 7.00
C VAL A 78 -28.12 2.81 5.95
N THR A 79 -27.90 1.65 5.32
CA THR A 79 -28.83 1.09 4.34
C THR A 79 -30.14 0.61 4.97
N LEU A 80 -30.08 0.11 6.21
CA LEU A 80 -31.25 -0.34 6.98
C LEU A 80 -32.06 0.81 7.59
N TRP A 81 -31.45 1.98 7.79
CA TRP A 81 -32.08 3.14 8.43
C TRP A 81 -33.47 3.50 7.89
N PRO A 82 -33.70 3.62 6.57
CA PRO A 82 -35.02 4.03 6.06
C PRO A 82 -36.14 3.03 6.35
N GLN A 83 -35.80 1.74 6.51
CA GLN A 83 -36.79 0.71 6.84
C GLN A 83 -37.20 0.80 8.31
N GLN A 84 -36.23 1.11 9.17
CA GLN A 84 -36.48 1.29 10.59
C GLN A 84 -37.25 2.58 10.88
N GLN A 85 -36.94 3.66 10.15
CA GLN A 85 -37.68 4.93 10.21
C GLN A 85 -39.19 4.70 10.00
N ARG A 86 -39.57 3.91 8.99
CA ARG A 86 -40.98 3.58 8.70
C ARG A 86 -41.67 2.83 9.84
N ARG A 87 -40.93 2.00 10.60
CA ARG A 87 -41.50 1.29 11.76
C ARG A 87 -41.75 2.23 12.95
N PHE A 88 -40.98 3.31 13.08
CA PHE A 88 -41.19 4.33 14.12
C PHE A 88 -42.29 5.34 13.74
N ASP A 89 -42.38 5.74 12.47
CA ASP A 89 -43.38 6.70 11.99
C ASP A 89 -44.83 6.22 12.17
N ASP A 90 -45.06 4.90 12.26
CA ASP A 90 -46.39 4.31 12.54
C ASP A 90 -46.89 4.65 13.97
N THR A 91 -46.06 5.22 14.85
CA THR A 91 -46.40 5.43 16.27
C THR A 91 -46.74 6.86 16.73
N ALA A 92 -46.40 7.99 16.07
CA ALA A 92 -46.95 9.32 16.46
C ALA A 92 -46.67 10.50 15.48
N ASN A 93 -47.65 11.39 15.35
CA ASN A 93 -47.66 12.63 14.53
C ASN A 93 -46.78 13.81 15.05
N THR A 94 -45.84 13.63 15.98
CA THR A 94 -45.09 14.73 16.61
C THR A 94 -43.61 14.80 16.20
N GLU A 95 -43.13 13.89 15.36
CA GLU A 95 -41.70 13.57 15.21
C GLU A 95 -41.01 14.20 13.98
N ALA A 96 -41.72 15.01 13.18
CA ALA A 96 -41.17 15.53 11.92
C ALA A 96 -39.87 16.35 12.07
N ARG A 97 -39.65 17.01 13.21
CA ARG A 97 -38.41 17.76 13.48
C ARG A 97 -37.26 16.84 13.92
N GLU A 98 -37.55 15.85 14.76
CA GLU A 98 -36.55 14.88 15.23
C GLU A 98 -36.09 13.98 14.07
N ASN A 99 -37.01 13.61 13.18
CA ASN A 99 -36.70 12.86 11.96
C ASN A 99 -35.73 13.62 11.04
N HIS A 100 -35.91 14.93 10.88
CA HIS A 100 -34.98 15.75 10.08
C HIS A 100 -33.59 15.82 10.72
N GLU A 101 -33.50 15.96 12.05
CA GLU A 101 -32.21 15.97 12.76
C GLU A 101 -31.49 14.62 12.62
N LEU A 102 -32.22 13.50 12.66
CA LEU A 102 -31.67 12.17 12.43
C LEU A 102 -31.21 11.95 10.98
N ASP A 103 -31.97 12.42 9.98
CA ASP A 103 -31.55 12.37 8.57
C ASP A 103 -30.24 13.15 8.34
N GLU A 104 -30.05 14.29 9.00
CA GLU A 104 -28.78 15.03 8.98
C GLU A 104 -27.64 14.24 9.64
N VAL A 105 -27.92 13.51 10.73
CA VAL A 105 -26.93 12.63 11.38
C VAL A 105 -26.54 11.48 10.44
N VAL A 106 -27.51 10.85 9.78
CA VAL A 106 -27.26 9.78 8.78
C VAL A 106 -26.44 10.30 7.62
N GLY A 107 -26.77 11.49 7.09
CA GLY A 107 -26.00 12.12 6.01
C GLY A 107 -24.55 12.38 6.39
N ARG A 108 -24.30 12.88 7.62
CA ARG A 108 -22.95 13.05 8.17
C ARG A 108 -22.24 11.72 8.37
N TYR A 109 -22.95 10.71 8.85
CA TYR A 109 -22.39 9.38 9.06
C TYR A 109 -21.96 8.73 7.74
N GLN A 110 -22.79 8.82 6.71
CA GLN A 110 -22.47 8.35 5.37
C GLN A 110 -21.24 9.07 4.79
N ALA A 111 -21.17 10.39 4.94
CA ALA A 111 -20.01 11.16 4.50
C ALA A 111 -18.71 10.74 5.22
N LEU A 112 -18.79 10.45 6.53
CA LEU A 112 -17.67 9.92 7.30
C LEU A 112 -17.25 8.52 6.80
N ILE A 113 -18.21 7.62 6.53
CA ILE A 113 -17.94 6.29 5.99
C ILE A 113 -17.19 6.39 4.65
N ASP A 114 -17.64 7.27 3.76
CA ASP A 114 -17.01 7.47 2.46
C ASP A 114 -15.60 8.06 2.58
N GLU A 115 -15.41 9.02 3.49
CA GLU A 115 -14.10 9.60 3.79
C GLU A 115 -13.12 8.53 4.31
N LEU A 116 -13.54 7.74 5.31
CA LEU A 116 -12.71 6.70 5.89
C LEU A 116 -12.40 5.59 4.88
N ASN A 117 -13.36 5.22 4.04
CA ASN A 117 -13.13 4.27 2.94
C ASN A 117 -12.11 4.79 1.93
N ARG A 118 -12.19 6.06 1.56
CA ARG A 118 -11.18 6.71 0.70
C ARG A 118 -9.82 6.72 1.39
N ARG A 119 -9.78 7.05 2.67
CA ARG A 119 -8.56 7.09 3.46
C ARG A 119 -7.88 5.72 3.63
N LEU A 120 -8.67 4.66 3.83
CA LEU A 120 -8.20 3.27 3.86
C LEU A 120 -7.71 2.75 2.51
N LYS A 121 -8.16 3.34 1.38
CA LYS A 121 -7.64 3.03 0.04
C LYS A 121 -6.37 3.80 -0.29
N ASP A 122 -6.12 4.92 0.39
CA ASP A 122 -4.89 5.69 0.22
C ASP A 122 -3.70 4.98 0.89
N THR A 123 -2.77 4.51 0.04
CA THR A 123 -1.51 3.88 0.45
C THR A 123 -0.35 4.88 0.48
N LYS A 124 -0.53 6.08 -0.11
CA LYS A 124 0.54 7.06 -0.32
C LYS A 124 0.67 8.03 0.85
N ALA A 125 -0.43 8.52 1.40
CA ALA A 125 -0.37 9.45 2.52
C ALA A 125 0.09 8.75 3.81
N PRO A 126 1.05 9.34 4.55
CA PRO A 126 1.51 8.78 5.81
C PRO A 126 0.36 8.74 6.82
N VAL A 127 0.30 7.66 7.60
CA VAL A 127 -0.69 7.45 8.66
C VAL A 127 -0.15 7.90 10.00
N SER A 128 -0.95 8.63 10.77
CA SER A 128 -0.61 9.00 12.14
C SER A 128 -1.05 7.92 13.15
N ALA A 129 -0.43 7.88 14.33
CA ALA A 129 -0.66 6.81 15.29
C ALA A 129 -2.13 6.72 15.77
N ASN A 130 -2.76 7.87 16.00
CA ASN A 130 -4.09 7.96 16.63
C ASN A 130 -5.21 8.17 15.61
N GLU A 131 -4.89 8.17 14.31
CA GLU A 131 -5.86 8.51 13.25
C GLU A 131 -7.07 7.58 13.27
N PHE A 132 -6.79 6.29 13.34
CA PHE A 132 -7.83 5.26 13.30
C PHE A 132 -8.50 5.04 14.65
N ASP A 133 -7.86 5.43 15.77
CA ASP A 133 -8.52 5.48 17.09
C ASP A 133 -9.62 6.54 17.12
N ASN A 134 -9.31 7.72 16.59
CA ASN A 134 -10.30 8.79 16.48
C ASN A 134 -11.45 8.39 15.55
N ALA A 135 -11.13 7.76 14.41
CA ALA A 135 -12.13 7.26 13.48
C ALA A 135 -13.06 6.22 14.13
N GLU A 136 -12.51 5.28 14.91
CA GLU A 136 -13.30 4.31 15.69
C GLU A 136 -14.25 5.01 16.66
N LEU A 137 -13.76 6.00 17.41
CA LEU A 137 -14.58 6.76 18.36
C LEU A 137 -15.70 7.54 17.66
N GLU A 138 -15.40 8.18 16.53
CA GLU A 138 -16.40 8.90 15.73
C GLU A 138 -17.48 7.95 15.20
N LEU A 139 -17.09 6.81 14.63
CA LEU A 139 -18.04 5.79 14.16
C LEU A 139 -18.96 5.30 15.29
N ARG A 140 -18.42 5.06 16.48
CA ARG A 140 -19.20 4.68 17.68
C ARG A 140 -20.15 5.78 18.11
N THR A 141 -19.71 7.03 18.07
CA THR A 141 -20.51 8.19 18.46
C THR A 141 -21.73 8.34 17.55
N PHE A 142 -21.54 8.24 16.23
CA PHE A 142 -22.65 8.25 15.27
C PHE A 142 -23.60 7.07 15.45
N ALA A 143 -23.07 5.85 15.63
CA ALA A 143 -23.90 4.68 15.88
C ALA A 143 -24.74 4.80 17.17
N THR A 144 -24.16 5.40 18.21
CA THR A 144 -24.86 5.66 19.48
C THR A 144 -25.94 6.72 19.33
N ALA A 145 -25.70 7.74 18.50
CA ALA A 145 -26.68 8.78 18.20
C ALA A 145 -27.86 8.25 17.37
N LEU A 146 -27.60 7.36 16.40
CA LEU A 146 -28.63 6.75 15.56
C LEU A 146 -29.44 5.68 16.30
N TYR A 147 -28.80 4.89 17.16
CA TYR A 147 -29.40 3.74 17.84
C TYR A 147 -29.26 3.81 19.37
N PRO A 148 -29.78 4.86 20.03
CA PRO A 148 -29.57 5.05 21.47
C PRO A 148 -30.14 3.91 22.32
N SER A 149 -31.28 3.32 21.92
CA SER A 149 -31.94 2.21 22.63
C SER A 149 -31.16 0.89 22.59
N LEU A 150 -30.22 0.75 21.67
CA LEU A 150 -29.38 -0.44 21.51
C LEU A 150 -27.96 -0.18 22.02
N CYS A 151 -27.46 1.04 21.85
CA CYS A 151 -26.06 1.38 22.11
C CYS A 151 -25.81 2.00 23.49
N THR A 152 -26.85 2.48 24.19
CA THR A 152 -26.70 3.08 25.52
C THR A 152 -27.31 2.21 26.61
N HIS A 153 -26.59 2.06 27.73
CA HIS A 153 -27.05 1.34 28.90
C HIS A 153 -26.67 2.09 30.18
N ALA A 154 -27.53 2.04 31.20
CA ALA A 154 -27.34 2.78 32.47
C ALA A 154 -26.06 2.37 33.21
N ASN A 155 -25.61 1.12 33.03
CA ASN A 155 -24.44 0.56 33.71
C ASN A 155 -23.13 0.72 32.90
N GLY A 156 -23.13 1.48 31.81
CA GLY A 156 -21.94 1.73 30.97
C GLY A 156 -21.92 0.94 29.66
N SER A 157 -20.83 1.10 28.89
CA SER A 157 -20.69 0.55 27.53
C SER A 157 -20.56 -0.98 27.51
N GLU A 158 -19.91 -1.58 28.51
CA GLU A 158 -19.75 -3.04 28.60
C GLU A 158 -21.10 -3.73 28.79
N ALA A 159 -21.96 -3.19 29.66
CA ALA A 159 -23.30 -3.70 29.88
C ALA A 159 -24.19 -3.55 28.63
N ALA A 160 -23.98 -2.50 27.82
CA ALA A 160 -24.67 -2.36 26.53
C ALA A 160 -24.26 -3.48 25.55
N VAL A 161 -22.96 -3.82 25.51
CA VAL A 161 -22.47 -4.94 24.69
C VAL A 161 -23.07 -6.26 25.16
N GLU A 162 -23.06 -6.56 26.46
CA GLU A 162 -23.70 -7.77 27.02
C GLU A 162 -25.19 -7.86 26.67
N GLN A 163 -25.91 -6.73 26.75
CA GLN A 163 -27.32 -6.66 26.35
C GLN A 163 -27.51 -6.98 24.87
N LEU A 164 -26.62 -6.52 23.99
CA LEU A 164 -26.66 -6.85 22.56
C LEU A 164 -26.42 -8.33 22.29
N TYR A 165 -25.49 -8.96 23.03
CA TYR A 165 -25.31 -10.42 22.97
C TYR A 165 -26.56 -11.17 23.40
N ALA A 166 -27.15 -10.79 24.53
CA ALA A 166 -28.39 -11.41 25.02
C ALA A 166 -29.55 -11.25 24.03
N LYS A 167 -29.71 -10.05 23.44
CA LYS A 167 -30.73 -9.78 22.41
C LYS A 167 -30.48 -10.58 21.12
N TYR A 168 -29.23 -10.75 20.70
CA TYR A 168 -28.90 -11.49 19.49
C TYR A 168 -29.24 -12.99 19.62
N GLU A 169 -29.09 -13.54 20.83
CA GLU A 169 -29.39 -14.95 21.13
C GLU A 169 -30.89 -15.23 21.33
N ASP A 170 -31.72 -14.19 21.43
CA ASP A 170 -33.18 -14.34 21.57
C ASP A 170 -33.78 -14.92 20.27
N PRO A 171 -34.39 -16.12 20.32
CA PRO A 171 -34.99 -16.75 19.14
C PRO A 171 -36.21 -16.00 18.60
N ASP A 172 -36.92 -15.26 19.46
CA ASP A 172 -38.18 -14.58 19.12
C ASP A 172 -37.95 -13.21 18.45
N LEU A 173 -36.70 -12.76 18.34
CA LEU A 173 -36.36 -11.50 17.71
C LEU A 173 -36.54 -11.55 16.18
N ASP A 174 -37.20 -10.53 15.64
CA ASP A 174 -37.35 -10.30 14.21
C ASP A 174 -35.99 -10.22 13.49
N GLU A 175 -35.92 -10.74 12.26
CA GLU A 175 -34.67 -10.88 11.52
C GLU A 175 -34.01 -9.54 11.21
N ASP A 176 -34.79 -8.53 10.81
CA ASP A 176 -34.28 -7.18 10.53
C ASP A 176 -33.69 -6.54 11.79
N THR A 177 -34.37 -6.75 12.93
CA THR A 177 -33.91 -6.22 14.23
C THR A 177 -32.66 -6.96 14.70
N ARG A 178 -32.59 -8.28 14.49
CA ARG A 178 -31.41 -9.09 14.79
C ARG A 178 -30.20 -8.64 13.96
N LEU A 179 -30.41 -8.24 12.70
CA LEU A 179 -29.37 -7.71 11.83
C LEU A 179 -28.82 -6.37 12.33
N VAL A 180 -29.71 -5.44 12.73
CA VAL A 180 -29.30 -4.17 13.36
C VAL A 180 -28.51 -4.43 14.65
N VAL A 181 -28.99 -5.31 15.53
CA VAL A 181 -28.31 -5.70 16.77
C VAL A 181 -26.91 -6.26 16.48
N TYR A 182 -26.78 -7.10 15.45
CA TYR A 182 -25.48 -7.62 15.02
C TYR A 182 -24.52 -6.50 14.62
N HIS A 183 -24.95 -5.56 13.77
CA HIS A 183 -24.07 -4.47 13.33
C HIS A 183 -23.74 -3.48 14.45
N CYS A 184 -24.68 -3.16 15.34
CA CYS A 184 -24.41 -2.37 16.54
C CYS A 184 -23.37 -3.05 17.45
N ARG A 185 -23.44 -4.38 17.60
CA ARG A 185 -22.46 -5.16 18.37
C ARG A 185 -21.05 -5.01 17.80
N VAL A 186 -20.91 -5.12 16.48
CA VAL A 186 -19.60 -4.97 15.79
C VAL A 186 -18.98 -3.60 16.05
N LEU A 187 -19.78 -2.55 16.18
CA LEU A 187 -19.30 -1.18 16.38
C LEU A 187 -18.91 -0.89 17.83
N LEU A 188 -19.61 -1.48 18.80
CA LEU A 188 -19.43 -1.18 20.23
C LEU A 188 -18.39 -2.08 20.89
N ASP A 189 -18.32 -3.35 20.50
CA ASP A 189 -17.40 -4.32 21.07
C ASP A 189 -15.97 -4.09 20.56
N SER A 190 -15.09 -3.59 21.45
CA SER A 190 -13.67 -3.41 21.15
C SER A 190 -12.92 -4.73 20.96
N GLU A 191 -13.39 -5.82 21.54
CA GLU A 191 -12.78 -7.15 21.45
C GLU A 191 -13.31 -7.96 20.26
N TRP A 192 -14.26 -7.42 19.50
CA TRP A 192 -14.80 -8.10 18.35
C TRP A 192 -13.71 -8.41 17.32
N LYS A 193 -13.57 -9.70 17.00
CA LYS A 193 -12.50 -10.26 16.17
C LYS A 193 -11.08 -9.97 16.68
N ALA A 194 -10.87 -9.90 17.99
CA ALA A 194 -9.54 -9.74 18.58
C ALA A 194 -8.54 -10.83 18.15
N ASN A 195 -9.01 -12.04 17.82
CA ASN A 195 -8.19 -13.14 17.31
C ASN A 195 -7.53 -12.86 15.95
N GLU A 196 -8.05 -11.91 15.17
CA GLU A 196 -7.50 -11.47 13.89
C GLU A 196 -6.32 -10.50 14.07
N ARG A 197 -6.16 -9.89 15.26
CA ARG A 197 -5.17 -8.86 15.55
C ARG A 197 -3.84 -9.46 15.97
N VAL A 198 -2.75 -8.79 15.64
CA VAL A 198 -1.41 -9.15 16.11
C VAL A 198 -1.20 -8.51 17.48
N LYS A 199 -0.84 -9.30 18.50
CA LYS A 199 -0.47 -8.76 19.82
C LYS A 199 0.71 -7.81 19.68
N GLU A 200 0.54 -6.57 20.15
CA GLU A 200 1.50 -5.48 19.96
C GLU A 200 2.85 -5.77 20.63
N ASP A 201 2.84 -6.41 21.80
CA ASP A 201 4.05 -6.79 22.55
C ASP A 201 4.83 -7.95 21.92
N GLU A 202 4.15 -8.82 21.16
CA GLU A 202 4.75 -9.97 20.50
C GLU A 202 5.08 -9.69 19.03
N ALA A 203 4.73 -8.50 18.53
CA ALA A 203 4.89 -8.13 17.13
C ALA A 203 6.37 -7.90 16.77
N ALA A 204 6.72 -8.22 15.52
CA ALA A 204 7.99 -7.86 14.90
C ALA A 204 7.74 -7.30 13.50
N LEU A 205 8.62 -6.39 13.05
CA LEU A 205 8.69 -6.01 11.65
C LEU A 205 9.54 -7.01 10.90
N TRP A 206 9.02 -7.56 9.82
CA TRP A 206 9.69 -8.53 8.96
C TRP A 206 10.10 -7.87 7.65
N PHE A 207 11.38 -7.97 7.33
CA PHE A 207 11.97 -7.50 6.09
C PHE A 207 12.69 -8.65 5.40
N CYS A 208 12.33 -8.94 4.15
CA CYS A 208 12.92 -10.02 3.34
C CYS A 208 12.98 -11.39 4.07
N GLY A 209 11.91 -11.75 4.79
CA GLY A 209 11.80 -13.03 5.49
C GLY A 209 12.58 -13.12 6.81
N LYS A 210 13.15 -12.02 7.31
CA LYS A 210 13.83 -11.96 8.61
C LYS A 210 13.20 -10.89 9.50
N PRO A 211 13.08 -11.12 10.82
CA PRO A 211 12.69 -10.07 11.75
C PRO A 211 13.77 -8.97 11.77
N MET A 212 13.32 -7.72 11.82
CA MET A 212 14.20 -6.57 11.92
C MET A 212 14.61 -6.35 13.38
N GLU A 213 15.88 -5.99 13.58
CA GLU A 213 16.47 -5.80 14.90
C GLU A 213 17.32 -4.52 14.96
N ALA A 214 17.55 -3.99 16.17
CA ALA A 214 18.33 -2.78 16.41
C ALA A 214 17.66 -1.51 15.85
N THR A 215 18.22 -0.84 14.85
CA THR A 215 17.71 0.45 14.32
C THR A 215 17.40 0.38 12.84
N LEU A 216 16.51 1.26 12.36
CA LEU A 216 16.19 1.37 10.93
C LEU A 216 17.41 1.70 10.06
N ALA A 217 18.40 2.44 10.60
CA ALA A 217 19.65 2.75 9.93
C ALA A 217 20.46 1.49 9.51
N LYS A 218 20.35 0.38 10.24
CA LYS A 218 21.00 -0.89 9.87
C LYS A 218 20.48 -1.45 8.54
N TYR A 219 19.22 -1.18 8.20
CA TYR A 219 18.57 -1.69 6.99
C TYR A 219 18.51 -0.65 5.87
N CYS A 220 18.35 0.63 6.20
CA CYS A 220 18.26 1.73 5.23
C CYS A 220 19.61 2.37 4.89
N GLY A 221 20.64 2.13 5.70
CA GLY A 221 21.91 2.84 5.64
C GLY A 221 21.77 4.30 6.09
N ARG A 222 22.56 5.20 5.47
CA ARG A 222 22.54 6.65 5.74
C ARG A 222 21.52 7.43 4.90
N ASN A 223 20.72 6.75 4.08
CA ASN A 223 19.83 7.43 3.15
C ASN A 223 18.47 7.72 3.81
N GLU A 224 18.25 9.01 4.05
CA GLU A 224 17.04 9.54 4.67
C GLU A 224 15.80 9.55 3.76
N LYS A 225 15.88 9.12 2.50
CA LYS A 225 14.72 9.04 1.58
C LYS A 225 14.40 7.61 1.16
N CYS A 226 14.85 6.62 1.94
CA CYS A 226 14.55 5.22 1.68
C CYS A 226 13.08 4.89 1.93
N LYS A 227 12.54 4.05 1.05
CA LYS A 227 11.23 3.40 1.20
C LYS A 227 11.48 1.93 1.51
N VAL A 228 11.05 1.46 2.68
CA VAL A 228 11.23 0.07 3.11
C VAL A 228 9.87 -0.61 3.20
N ILE A 229 9.71 -1.75 2.55
CA ILE A 229 8.48 -2.54 2.60
C ILE A 229 8.65 -3.61 3.68
N VAL A 230 7.81 -3.58 4.71
CA VAL A 230 7.86 -4.50 5.85
C VAL A 230 6.52 -5.18 6.05
N LYS A 231 6.54 -6.33 6.72
CA LYS A 231 5.34 -7.04 7.18
C LYS A 231 5.29 -7.07 8.69
N VAL A 232 4.11 -6.94 9.30
CA VAL A 232 3.94 -7.14 10.74
C VAL A 232 3.50 -8.58 10.99
N ALA A 233 4.25 -9.30 11.82
CA ALA A 233 3.88 -10.66 12.25
C ALA A 233 4.50 -10.96 13.63
N PRO A 234 3.98 -11.95 14.38
CA PRO A 234 4.54 -12.35 15.65
C PRO A 234 6.03 -12.72 15.55
N ARG A 235 6.84 -12.27 16.52
CA ARG A 235 8.29 -12.49 16.56
C ARG A 235 8.67 -13.97 16.67
N LYS A 236 7.91 -14.74 17.46
CA LYS A 236 8.11 -16.18 17.69
C LYS A 236 7.30 -17.07 16.74
N GLY A 237 6.79 -16.52 15.63
CA GLY A 237 6.00 -17.24 14.63
C GLY A 237 6.79 -17.72 13.41
N PRO A 238 6.16 -18.49 12.51
CA PRO A 238 6.73 -18.76 11.19
C PRO A 238 6.93 -17.45 10.44
N ALA A 239 7.96 -17.39 9.60
CA ALA A 239 8.16 -16.23 8.74
C ALA A 239 6.89 -15.97 7.91
N PRO A 240 6.44 -14.71 7.82
CA PRO A 240 5.24 -14.39 7.06
C PRO A 240 5.45 -14.83 5.62
N SER A 241 4.41 -15.45 5.04
CA SER A 241 4.49 -16.00 3.69
C SER A 241 5.12 -14.97 2.75
N CYS A 242 6.20 -15.37 2.08
CA CYS A 242 6.70 -14.62 0.95
C CYS A 242 5.61 -14.57 -0.13
N GLU A 243 5.69 -13.56 -1.00
CA GLU A 243 4.89 -13.57 -2.22
C GLU A 243 5.07 -14.92 -2.95
N PRO A 244 4.04 -15.48 -3.59
CA PRO A 244 4.15 -16.74 -4.32
C PRO A 244 5.36 -16.67 -5.25
N ARG A 245 6.23 -17.68 -5.18
CA ARG A 245 7.42 -17.74 -6.03
C ARG A 245 6.94 -17.64 -7.48
N MET A 246 7.37 -16.57 -8.17
CA MET A 246 6.97 -16.27 -9.54
C MET A 246 7.17 -17.51 -10.42
N ARG A 247 6.11 -17.96 -11.10
CA ARG A 247 6.19 -19.13 -11.97
C ARG A 247 7.13 -18.85 -13.14
N TYR A 248 7.65 -19.91 -13.76
CA TYR A 248 8.58 -19.75 -14.88
C TYR A 248 7.95 -19.01 -16.06
N GLU A 249 6.65 -19.22 -16.30
CA GLU A 249 5.88 -18.53 -17.35
C GLU A 249 5.80 -17.02 -17.09
N ASP A 250 5.50 -16.61 -15.87
CA ASP A 250 5.44 -15.20 -15.47
C ASP A 250 6.81 -14.52 -15.58
N GLN A 251 7.89 -15.22 -15.19
CA GLN A 251 9.26 -14.73 -15.35
C GLN A 251 9.61 -14.51 -16.83
N ARG A 252 9.20 -15.43 -17.70
CA ARG A 252 9.43 -15.32 -19.15
C ARG A 252 8.63 -14.17 -19.75
N ALA A 253 7.37 -14.00 -19.36
CA ALA A 253 6.54 -12.87 -19.79
C ALA A 253 7.14 -11.53 -19.36
N LEU A 254 7.61 -11.43 -18.10
CA LEU A 254 8.28 -10.24 -17.58
C LEU A 254 9.58 -9.95 -18.34
N TYR A 255 10.38 -10.98 -18.63
CA TYR A 255 11.61 -10.83 -19.42
C TYR A 255 11.33 -10.30 -20.82
N HIS A 256 10.34 -10.88 -21.53
CA HIS A 256 9.93 -10.38 -22.84
C HIS A 256 9.45 -8.93 -22.79
N ALA A 257 8.63 -8.57 -21.79
CA ALA A 257 8.18 -7.19 -21.60
C ALA A 257 9.34 -6.23 -21.32
N MET A 258 10.33 -6.62 -20.52
CA MET A 258 11.54 -5.81 -20.28
C MET A 258 12.39 -5.64 -21.54
N CYS A 259 12.56 -6.70 -22.33
CA CYS A 259 13.26 -6.63 -23.62
C CYS A 259 12.57 -5.67 -24.60
N GLN A 260 11.25 -5.82 -24.78
CA GLN A 260 10.46 -4.92 -25.62
C GLN A 260 10.58 -3.48 -25.13
N ARG A 261 10.44 -3.25 -23.82
CA ARG A 261 10.58 -1.91 -23.23
C ARG A 261 11.96 -1.32 -23.50
N ARG A 262 13.02 -2.12 -23.37
CA ARG A 262 14.40 -1.68 -23.68
C ARG A 262 14.60 -1.36 -25.17
N GLU A 263 13.98 -2.12 -26.07
CA GLU A 263 14.00 -1.84 -27.51
C GLU A 263 13.23 -0.55 -27.85
N THR A 264 12.06 -0.33 -27.24
CA THR A 264 11.31 0.92 -27.42
C THR A 264 12.09 2.13 -26.93
N TYR A 265 12.77 2.04 -25.78
CA TYR A 265 13.63 3.12 -25.29
C TYR A 265 14.79 3.41 -26.24
N LYS A 266 15.44 2.38 -26.80
CA LYS A 266 16.50 2.56 -27.80
C LYS A 266 15.98 3.24 -29.07
N GLN A 267 14.82 2.83 -29.57
CA GLN A 267 14.22 3.45 -30.76
C GLN A 267 13.86 4.91 -30.51
N LEU A 268 13.36 5.25 -29.32
CA LEU A 268 13.09 6.63 -28.93
C LEU A 268 14.38 7.45 -28.85
N ASP A 269 15.42 6.94 -28.20
CA ASP A 269 16.74 7.60 -28.16
C ASP A 269 17.32 7.82 -29.57
N ASP A 270 17.26 6.80 -30.43
CA ASP A 270 17.71 6.89 -31.83
C ASP A 270 16.89 7.90 -32.64
N SER A 271 15.58 8.00 -32.38
CA SER A 271 14.70 8.97 -33.03
C SER A 271 14.97 10.41 -32.55
N GLU A 272 15.18 10.62 -31.24
CA GLU A 272 15.54 11.92 -30.68
C GLU A 272 16.92 12.39 -31.18
N LEU A 273 17.88 11.46 -31.27
CA LEU A 273 19.20 11.71 -31.85
C LEU A 273 19.10 12.04 -33.34
N ARG A 274 18.31 11.28 -34.11
CA ARG A 274 18.05 11.58 -35.54
C ARG A 274 17.41 12.96 -35.71
N ASP A 275 16.39 13.29 -34.92
CA ASP A 275 15.72 14.59 -34.99
C ASP A 275 16.67 15.75 -34.65
N ARG A 276 17.57 15.55 -33.67
CA ARG A 276 18.60 16.53 -33.34
C ARG A 276 19.59 16.73 -34.48
N VAL A 277 20.03 15.66 -35.13
CA VAL A 277 20.92 15.70 -36.30
C VAL A 277 20.23 16.39 -37.49
N VAL A 278 18.95 16.10 -37.74
CA VAL A 278 18.15 16.74 -38.80
C VAL A 278 17.96 18.24 -38.53
N ARG A 279 17.75 18.65 -37.27
CA ARG A 279 17.71 20.08 -36.92
C ARG A 279 19.06 20.76 -37.11
N GLN A 280 20.15 20.10 -36.75
CA GLN A 280 21.50 20.63 -36.97
C GLN A 280 21.83 20.76 -38.46
N SER A 281 21.46 19.78 -39.29
CA SER A 281 21.69 19.85 -40.74
C SER A 281 20.83 20.92 -41.41
N ARG A 282 19.56 21.07 -41.02
CA ARG A 282 18.68 22.15 -41.52
C ARG A 282 19.10 23.54 -41.05
N GLY A 283 19.65 23.67 -39.84
CA GLY A 283 20.24 24.92 -39.34
C GLY A 283 21.54 25.28 -40.05
N ALA A 284 22.30 24.30 -40.53
CA ALA A 284 23.53 24.50 -41.28
C ALA A 284 23.29 24.93 -42.75
N GLU A 285 22.23 24.44 -43.39
CA GLU A 285 21.90 24.84 -44.78
C GLU A 285 21.45 26.30 -44.91
N HIS A 286 20.89 26.89 -43.86
CA HIS A 286 20.47 28.30 -43.89
C HIS A 286 21.64 29.30 -43.80
N LEU A 287 22.86 28.84 -43.49
CA LEU A 287 24.08 29.66 -43.52
C LEU A 287 24.84 29.57 -44.86
N LEU A 288 24.53 28.60 -45.72
CA LEU A 288 25.20 28.41 -47.01
C LEU A 288 24.42 28.99 -48.20
N LEU A 289 23.08 29.09 -48.12
CA LEU A 289 22.25 29.71 -49.18
C LEU A 289 22.16 31.24 -49.13
N GLY A 290 22.82 31.91 -48.18
CA GLY A 290 22.88 33.37 -48.09
C GLY A 290 24.05 34.02 -48.86
N ALA A 291 24.97 33.23 -49.41
CA ALA A 291 26.22 33.74 -49.99
C ALA A 291 26.33 33.60 -51.53
N THR A 292 25.35 33.01 -52.22
CA THR A 292 25.41 32.81 -53.67
C THR A 292 24.10 33.20 -54.35
N ALA A 293 23.67 34.45 -54.19
CA ALA A 293 22.66 35.08 -55.02
C ALA A 293 23.28 36.25 -55.80
N ALA A 294 24.21 35.93 -56.70
CA ALA A 294 24.64 36.80 -57.78
C ALA A 294 25.15 35.95 -58.96
N ALA A 295 24.69 36.30 -60.17
CA ALA A 295 24.99 35.73 -61.49
C ALA A 295 24.17 34.47 -61.88
N SER A 296 23.12 34.59 -62.70
CA SER A 296 23.13 34.65 -64.19
C SER A 296 22.56 33.32 -64.74
N SER A 297 21.28 33.24 -65.13
CA SER A 297 20.71 33.57 -66.46
C SER A 297 20.79 32.45 -67.51
N LEU A 298 19.60 32.01 -67.95
CA LEU A 298 19.21 31.52 -69.29
C LEU A 298 19.80 30.21 -69.85
N SER A 299 18.97 29.19 -70.00
CA SER A 299 18.51 28.72 -71.34
C SER A 299 17.56 27.50 -71.27
N THR A 300 16.62 27.53 -72.21
CA THR A 300 15.54 26.59 -72.55
C THR A 300 16.00 25.33 -73.28
N GLY A 301 15.31 24.20 -73.08
CA GLY A 301 15.31 23.06 -74.01
C GLY A 301 14.86 21.71 -73.44
N THR A 302 13.66 21.25 -73.82
CA THR A 302 13.13 19.86 -73.71
C THR A 302 13.35 19.12 -75.07
N PRO A 303 13.05 17.81 -75.29
CA PRO A 303 12.87 16.62 -74.42
C PRO A 303 13.36 15.21 -75.00
N ILE A 304 13.33 14.16 -74.15
CA ILE A 304 13.21 12.66 -74.35
C ILE A 304 14.38 11.79 -74.99
N PRO A 305 14.33 10.42 -74.98
CA PRO A 305 15.17 9.43 -74.25
C PRO A 305 16.01 8.54 -75.25
N PRO A 306 16.40 7.24 -75.07
CA PRO A 306 16.30 6.24 -73.98
C PRO A 306 17.57 5.38 -73.70
N SER A 307 17.38 4.34 -72.89
CA SER A 307 18.00 2.99 -72.96
C SER A 307 19.05 2.58 -71.91
N SER A 308 18.61 1.61 -71.10
CA SER A 308 19.28 0.37 -70.66
C SER A 308 20.80 0.19 -70.87
N ALA A 309 21.51 -0.10 -69.78
CA ALA A 309 22.54 -1.14 -69.73
C ALA A 309 22.85 -1.53 -68.28
N SER A 310 23.08 -2.82 -68.12
CA SER A 310 23.57 -3.51 -66.93
C SER A 310 24.99 -3.10 -66.55
N GLY A 311 25.31 -3.11 -65.26
CA GLY A 311 26.66 -2.92 -64.76
C GLY A 311 26.77 -3.30 -63.28
N THR A 312 27.30 -4.50 -63.05
CA THR A 312 27.85 -5.02 -61.79
C THR A 312 28.78 -4.03 -61.08
N SER A 313 28.71 -3.95 -59.75
CA SER A 313 29.89 -3.63 -58.94
C SER A 313 29.81 -4.21 -57.52
N ASN A 314 30.99 -4.65 -57.08
CA ASN A 314 31.27 -5.38 -55.85
C ASN A 314 31.03 -4.54 -54.59
N ALA A 315 30.35 -5.12 -53.59
CA ALA A 315 30.35 -4.60 -52.22
C ALA A 315 31.40 -5.35 -51.39
N ALA A 316 32.43 -4.61 -51.00
CA ALA A 316 33.55 -5.06 -50.20
C ALA A 316 33.13 -5.43 -48.77
N ALA A 317 33.72 -6.52 -48.27
CA ALA A 317 33.60 -7.03 -46.91
C ALA A 317 34.18 -6.04 -45.89
N LEU A 318 33.36 -5.61 -44.93
CA LEU A 318 33.82 -4.98 -43.69
C LEU A 318 34.08 -6.08 -42.64
N ARG A 319 35.36 -6.27 -42.36
CA ARG A 319 35.90 -7.12 -41.29
C ARG A 319 35.44 -6.62 -39.92
N THR A 320 34.90 -7.51 -39.11
CA THR A 320 34.70 -7.29 -37.66
C THR A 320 35.61 -8.24 -36.88
N ASP A 321 36.93 -8.06 -37.03
CA ASP A 321 37.89 -8.60 -36.07
C ASP A 321 37.85 -7.74 -34.81
N GLY A 322 37.48 -8.33 -33.66
CA GLY A 322 37.88 -7.77 -32.36
C GLY A 322 36.86 -7.59 -31.24
N LEU A 323 35.65 -8.16 -31.29
CA LEU A 323 34.75 -8.13 -30.12
C LEU A 323 34.82 -9.44 -29.32
N ARG A 324 35.56 -9.39 -28.20
CA ARG A 324 35.59 -10.46 -27.19
C ARG A 324 34.21 -10.60 -26.51
N PRO A 325 33.68 -11.82 -26.31
CA PRO A 325 32.50 -12.03 -25.48
C PRO A 325 32.77 -11.70 -24.01
N ILE A 326 31.96 -10.84 -23.39
CA ILE A 326 32.05 -10.42 -21.97
C ILE A 326 31.36 -11.44 -21.02
N PHE A 327 30.92 -12.60 -21.50
CA PHE A 327 30.30 -13.60 -20.64
C PHE A 327 31.12 -14.90 -20.62
N SER A 328 31.64 -15.22 -19.44
CA SER A 328 32.17 -16.55 -19.13
C SER A 328 31.05 -17.58 -19.24
N ARG A 329 31.19 -18.50 -20.19
CA ARG A 329 30.36 -19.69 -20.35
C ARG A 329 30.56 -20.55 -19.09
N LYS A 330 29.70 -20.38 -18.08
CA LYS A 330 29.71 -21.25 -16.90
C LYS A 330 28.99 -22.54 -17.26
N GLU A 331 29.73 -23.63 -17.11
CA GLU A 331 29.35 -25.01 -17.34
C GLU A 331 28.02 -25.35 -16.68
N GLU A 332 27.09 -25.85 -17.48
CA GLU A 332 25.93 -26.60 -17.04
C GLU A 332 26.46 -27.91 -16.42
N ARG A 333 26.55 -27.94 -15.08
CA ARG A 333 26.60 -29.21 -14.36
C ARG A 333 25.18 -29.75 -14.28
N GLU A 334 24.90 -30.75 -15.10
CA GLU A 334 23.79 -31.66 -14.89
C GLU A 334 23.90 -32.28 -13.49
N LEU A 335 22.88 -32.05 -12.65
CA LEU A 335 22.73 -32.77 -11.39
C LEU A 335 21.91 -34.04 -11.68
N PRO A 336 22.39 -35.23 -11.28
CA PRO A 336 21.62 -36.45 -11.45
C PRO A 336 20.42 -36.43 -10.50
N ILE A 337 19.25 -36.71 -11.07
CA ILE A 337 18.03 -36.98 -10.32
C ILE A 337 18.19 -38.35 -9.66
N SER A 338 18.03 -38.41 -8.35
CA SER A 338 17.73 -39.63 -7.58
C SER A 338 16.71 -39.27 -6.51
#